data_AF-A0A673WSR7-F1
#
_entry.id   AF-A0A673WSR7-F1
#
_cell.length_a   1.000
_cell.length_b   1.000
_cell.length_c   1.000
_cell.angle_alpha   90.00
_cell.angle_beta   90.00
_cell.angle_gamma   90.00
#
_symmetry.space_group_name_H-M   'P 1'
#
loop_
_entity.id
_entity.type
_entity.pdbx_description
1 polymer ?
#
loop_
_entity_poly.entity_id
_entity_poly.type
_entity_poly.pdbx_seq_one_letter_code
_entity_poly.pdbx_strand_id
1 'polypeptide(L)'
;MIEDRGRSGDIMAERRQLFAEMRAQELDSIRLSTYRTASKLRFVQKKCNLHLVDIWNVIEAFRENGLNTMDLNTEFTVARLEAILSTIFYQLNKRMPTTHQINVEQSISLLLNFLLAAYDPEGLGKMSVFVVKMTLATICGGKILDKLRYIFSQISDPGGIMVYSQFDQFLREVLKLPMTVFEGPSFGYTEQATRTCFAQQKKVSLNTFLDTMMSDPPPQCLVWLPLMHRLANVENVFHPVECSYCHSESIMGFRYRCQQCHNYQLCQDCFWRGHASGSHSNQHQMKEYTSWKSPAKKLSNALSKSLSCASSREPLHPMFPDMPEKPLNLAHIVPPRPMNSTNDFMLSHSMPTSGNPYSTKKVPNDISFSLDANKQQRQLIAELESKNREILQEIQRLKVQHEQASQPPTCTSQQNPTLLAELRLLRQRKDELEQRMSALQESRRELMVQLEQLMLLLKSESDTTTVNGERGLRSFT
;
A
#
# COMPACT_ATOMS: atom_id res chain seq x y z
N MET A 1 -22.75 17.25 31.63
CA MET A 1 -23.23 18.23 30.64
C MET A 1 -22.21 19.30 30.24
N ILE A 2 -21.18 19.61 31.05
CA ILE A 2 -20.13 20.58 30.67
C ILE A 2 -18.98 19.91 29.89
N GLU A 3 -18.60 18.68 30.23
CA GLU A 3 -17.54 17.92 29.53
C GLU A 3 -17.91 17.55 28.08
N ASP A 4 -19.19 17.26 27.82
CA ASP A 4 -19.70 16.88 26.49
C ASP A 4 -19.64 18.03 25.48
N ARG A 5 -19.78 19.28 25.96
CA ARG A 5 -19.62 20.49 25.14
C ARG A 5 -18.17 20.79 24.79
N GLY A 6 -17.22 20.45 25.67
CA GLY A 6 -15.79 20.58 25.41
C GLY A 6 -15.31 19.61 24.34
N ARG A 7 -15.72 18.33 24.45
CA ARG A 7 -15.38 17.28 23.48
C ARG A 7 -15.99 17.54 22.09
N SER A 8 -17.22 18.03 22.03
CA SER A 8 -17.86 18.44 20.77
C SER A 8 -17.16 19.65 20.11
N GLY A 9 -16.63 20.58 20.91
CA GLY A 9 -15.85 21.72 20.44
C GLY A 9 -14.51 21.33 19.79
N ASP A 10 -13.79 20.40 20.40
CA ASP A 10 -12.52 19.85 19.87
C ASP A 10 -12.75 19.03 18.59
N ILE A 11 -13.78 18.19 18.55
CA ILE A 11 -14.17 17.42 17.35
C ILE A 11 -14.42 18.34 16.15
N MET A 12 -15.13 19.45 16.36
CA MET A 12 -15.39 20.44 15.31
C MET A 12 -14.13 21.23 14.92
N ALA A 13 -13.19 21.45 15.85
CA ALA A 13 -11.90 22.09 15.56
C ALA A 13 -11.01 21.18 14.70
N GLU A 14 -10.86 19.92 15.06
CA GLU A 14 -10.06 18.95 14.30
C GLU A 14 -10.65 18.63 12.92
N ARG A 15 -11.98 18.52 12.82
CA ARG A 15 -12.66 18.41 11.52
C ARG A 15 -12.32 19.60 10.62
N ARG A 16 -12.37 20.82 11.15
CA ARG A 16 -12.02 22.04 10.40
C ARG A 16 -10.54 22.04 10.01
N GLN A 17 -9.66 21.52 10.87
CA GLN A 17 -8.24 21.43 10.61
C GLN A 17 -7.92 20.49 9.44
N LEU A 18 -8.49 19.27 9.39
CA LEU A 18 -8.24 18.33 8.28
C LEU A 18 -8.55 18.95 6.92
N PHE A 19 -9.72 19.59 6.78
CA PHE A 19 -10.12 20.24 5.53
C PHE A 19 -9.37 21.55 5.26
N ALA A 20 -8.92 22.27 6.28
CA ALA A 20 -8.05 23.43 6.12
C ALA A 20 -6.67 23.04 5.59
N GLU A 21 -6.05 22.00 6.16
CA GLU A 21 -4.77 21.46 5.69
C GLU A 21 -4.90 20.89 4.27
N MET A 22 -6.01 20.23 3.94
CA MET A 22 -6.27 19.75 2.59
C MET A 22 -6.34 20.91 1.58
N ARG A 23 -7.03 22.00 1.94
CA ARG A 23 -7.09 23.21 1.10
C ARG A 23 -5.73 23.87 0.91
N ALA A 24 -4.88 23.85 1.94
CA ALA A 24 -3.51 24.36 1.86
C ALA A 24 -2.61 23.58 0.89
N GLN A 25 -2.97 22.35 0.51
CA GLN A 25 -2.28 21.58 -0.54
C GLN A 25 -2.64 22.02 -1.97
N GLU A 26 -3.53 23.02 -2.13
CA GLU A 26 -4.02 23.53 -3.42
C GLU A 26 -4.57 22.46 -4.37
N LEU A 27 -5.11 21.35 -3.83
CA LEU A 27 -5.63 20.26 -4.65
C LEU A 27 -6.81 20.70 -5.53
N ASP A 28 -7.53 21.75 -5.13
CA ASP A 28 -8.64 22.34 -5.89
C ASP A 28 -8.21 22.90 -7.26
N SER A 29 -6.93 23.23 -7.42
CA SER A 29 -6.36 23.70 -8.69
C SER A 29 -6.22 22.61 -9.76
N ILE A 30 -6.32 21.33 -9.38
CA ILE A 30 -6.26 20.21 -10.31
C ILE A 30 -7.50 20.27 -11.21
N ARG A 31 -7.30 20.42 -12.52
CA ARG A 31 -8.39 20.62 -13.50
C ARG A 31 -9.27 19.38 -13.66
N LEU A 32 -8.65 18.20 -13.69
CA LEU A 32 -9.32 16.93 -13.93
C LEU A 32 -9.96 16.41 -12.63
N SER A 33 -11.29 16.35 -12.58
CA SER A 33 -12.03 15.94 -11.37
C SER A 33 -11.60 14.59 -10.83
N THR A 34 -11.37 13.59 -11.69
CA THR A 34 -10.91 12.27 -11.27
C THR A 34 -9.61 12.31 -10.47
N TYR A 35 -8.60 13.07 -10.93
CA TYR A 35 -7.32 13.23 -10.23
C TYR A 35 -7.46 14.06 -8.97
N ARG A 36 -8.29 15.11 -9.01
CA ARG A 36 -8.57 15.96 -7.85
C ARG A 36 -9.21 15.16 -6.72
N THR A 37 -10.27 14.41 -7.01
CA THR A 37 -10.96 13.53 -6.07
C THR A 37 -10.02 12.48 -5.48
N ALA A 38 -9.29 11.76 -6.34
CA ALA A 38 -8.36 10.74 -5.90
C ALA A 38 -7.24 11.31 -5.01
N SER A 39 -6.73 12.51 -5.34
CA SER A 39 -5.69 13.19 -4.56
C SER A 39 -6.21 13.66 -3.20
N LYS A 40 -7.42 14.21 -3.13
CA LYS A 40 -8.06 14.62 -1.87
C LYS A 40 -8.32 13.42 -0.95
N LEU A 41 -8.86 12.32 -1.49
CA LEU A 41 -9.07 11.11 -0.71
C LEU A 41 -7.75 10.43 -0.30
N ARG A 42 -6.72 10.46 -1.15
CA ARG A 42 -5.36 10.03 -0.79
C ARG A 42 -4.76 10.89 0.31
N PHE A 43 -4.98 12.20 0.29
CA PHE A 43 -4.57 13.10 1.37
C PHE A 43 -5.21 12.69 2.71
N VAL A 44 -6.54 12.51 2.73
CA VAL A 44 -7.25 12.04 3.94
C VAL A 44 -6.70 10.69 4.41
N GLN A 45 -6.54 9.72 3.50
CA GLN A 45 -5.98 8.41 3.82
C GLN A 45 -4.57 8.49 4.42
N LYS A 46 -3.72 9.39 3.93
CA LYS A 46 -2.37 9.60 4.48
C LYS A 46 -2.42 10.28 5.84
N LYS A 47 -3.22 11.34 5.99
CA LYS A 47 -3.36 12.09 7.24
C LYS A 47 -3.92 11.25 8.37
N CYS A 48 -4.86 10.36 8.08
CA CYS A 48 -5.39 9.41 9.06
C CYS A 48 -4.52 8.17 9.27
N ASN A 49 -3.33 8.06 8.64
CA ASN A 49 -2.49 6.86 8.64
C ASN A 49 -3.15 5.56 8.13
N LEU A 50 -4.32 5.67 7.50
CA LEU A 50 -5.09 4.51 7.03
C LEU A 50 -4.44 3.82 5.82
N HIS A 51 -3.51 4.50 5.15
CA HIS A 51 -2.66 3.91 4.10
C HIS A 51 -1.73 2.79 4.60
N LEU A 52 -1.48 2.72 5.91
CA LEU A 52 -0.67 1.68 6.57
C LEU A 52 -1.51 0.48 7.02
N VAL A 53 -2.84 0.60 6.98
CA VAL A 53 -3.78 -0.44 7.41
C VAL A 53 -4.26 -1.19 6.18
N ASP A 54 -4.00 -2.49 6.09
CA ASP A 54 -4.55 -3.31 5.01
C ASP A 54 -5.95 -3.86 5.33
N ILE A 55 -6.59 -4.49 4.35
CA ILE A 55 -7.93 -5.05 4.52
C ILE A 55 -7.99 -6.16 5.58
N TRP A 56 -6.90 -6.91 5.79
CA TRP A 56 -6.84 -7.97 6.79
C TRP A 56 -6.85 -7.40 8.20
N ASN A 57 -6.14 -6.28 8.42
CA ASN A 57 -6.17 -5.56 9.69
C ASN A 57 -7.58 -5.05 9.99
N VAL A 58 -8.29 -4.53 8.99
CA VAL A 58 -9.69 -4.08 9.12
C VAL A 58 -10.62 -5.25 9.47
N ILE A 59 -10.52 -6.37 8.74
CA ILE A 59 -11.34 -7.57 8.99
C ILE A 59 -11.10 -8.11 10.40
N GLU A 60 -9.86 -8.14 10.84
CA GLU A 60 -9.51 -8.64 12.17
C GLU A 60 -10.09 -7.75 13.29
N ALA A 61 -9.98 -6.43 13.15
CA ALA A 61 -10.62 -5.49 14.07
C ALA A 61 -12.15 -5.66 14.10
N PHE A 62 -12.79 -5.91 12.96
CA PHE A 62 -14.22 -6.21 12.91
C PHE A 62 -14.56 -7.51 13.63
N ARG A 63 -13.74 -8.55 13.48
CA ARG A 63 -13.93 -9.84 14.16
C ARG A 63 -13.83 -9.69 15.67
N GLU A 64 -12.84 -8.96 16.17
CA GLU A 64 -12.66 -8.71 17.61
C GLU A 64 -13.81 -7.89 18.21
N ASN A 65 -14.41 -6.97 17.44
CA ASN A 65 -15.54 -6.16 17.87
C ASN A 65 -16.92 -6.81 17.57
N GLY A 66 -16.94 -8.05 17.06
CA GLY A 66 -18.15 -8.81 16.77
C GLY A 66 -18.94 -8.35 15.54
N LEU A 67 -18.38 -7.50 14.69
CA LEU A 67 -19.06 -6.98 13.49
C LEU A 67 -19.24 -8.04 12.40
N ASN A 68 -18.50 -9.16 12.47
CA ASN A 68 -18.62 -10.26 11.51
C ASN A 68 -19.91 -11.08 11.69
N THR A 69 -20.52 -11.07 12.87
CA THR A 69 -21.77 -11.81 13.18
C THR A 69 -23.00 -10.92 13.21
N MET A 70 -22.85 -9.59 13.21
CA MET A 70 -23.95 -8.65 13.22
C MET A 70 -24.61 -8.50 11.84
N ASP A 71 -25.93 -8.28 11.86
CA ASP A 71 -26.67 -7.90 10.65
C ASP A 71 -26.16 -6.56 10.10
N LEU A 72 -26.05 -6.46 8.78
CA LEU A 72 -25.48 -5.32 8.08
C LEU A 72 -26.25 -4.01 8.33
N ASN A 73 -27.56 -4.09 8.59
CA ASN A 73 -28.39 -2.92 8.87
C ASN A 73 -28.38 -2.53 10.35
N THR A 74 -27.73 -3.31 11.22
CA THR A 74 -27.65 -2.96 12.64
C THR A 74 -26.88 -1.66 12.82
N GLU A 75 -27.48 -0.71 13.53
CA GLU A 75 -26.86 0.56 13.90
C GLU A 75 -26.12 0.47 15.24
N PHE A 76 -25.04 1.24 15.38
CA PHE A 76 -24.33 1.40 16.63
C PHE A 76 -23.85 2.83 16.85
N THR A 77 -23.50 3.13 18.10
CA THR A 77 -23.14 4.49 18.56
C THR A 77 -21.75 4.92 18.10
N VAL A 78 -21.51 6.23 18.08
CA VAL A 78 -20.19 6.83 17.83
C VAL A 78 -19.11 6.27 18.77
N ALA A 79 -19.42 6.05 20.05
CA ALA A 79 -18.47 5.46 21.00
C ALA A 79 -18.03 4.04 20.59
N ARG A 80 -18.94 3.24 20.02
CA ARG A 80 -18.59 1.91 19.49
C ARG A 80 -17.75 2.02 18.21
N LEU A 81 -18.03 3.01 17.36
CA LEU A 81 -17.18 3.30 16.20
C LEU A 81 -15.75 3.64 16.63
N GLU A 82 -15.61 4.55 17.60
CA GLU A 82 -14.32 4.94 18.18
C GLU A 82 -13.56 3.73 18.71
N ALA A 83 -14.22 2.83 19.45
CA ALA A 83 -13.61 1.59 19.94
C ALA A 83 -13.07 0.69 18.82
N ILE A 84 -13.82 0.55 17.71
CA ILE A 84 -13.38 -0.23 16.54
C ILE A 84 -12.14 0.41 15.90
N LEU A 85 -12.14 1.74 15.73
CA LEU A 85 -11.00 2.47 15.17
C LEU A 85 -9.77 2.36 16.08
N SER A 86 -9.98 2.41 17.40
CA SER A 86 -8.94 2.16 18.39
C SER A 86 -8.32 0.77 18.22
N THR A 87 -9.13 -0.29 18.08
CA THR A 87 -8.61 -1.64 17.79
C THR A 87 -7.70 -1.63 16.57
N ILE A 88 -8.08 -0.99 15.48
CA ILE A 88 -7.28 -0.91 14.25
C ILE A 88 -5.92 -0.26 14.51
N PHE A 89 -5.90 0.96 15.06
CA PHE A 89 -4.67 1.73 15.17
C PHE A 89 -3.74 1.25 16.29
N TYR A 90 -4.30 0.79 17.42
CA TYR A 90 -3.48 0.20 18.48
C TYR A 90 -2.82 -1.12 18.02
N GLN A 91 -3.51 -1.95 17.25
CA GLN A 91 -2.91 -3.15 16.68
C GLN A 91 -1.86 -2.84 15.61
N LEU A 92 -2.12 -1.86 14.75
CA LEU A 92 -1.12 -1.38 13.79
C LEU A 92 0.15 -0.94 14.52
N ASN A 93 0.02 -0.06 15.51
CA ASN A 93 1.16 0.53 16.20
C ASN A 93 2.00 -0.52 16.96
N LYS A 94 1.37 -1.60 17.46
CA LYS A 94 2.08 -2.75 18.07
C LYS A 94 2.96 -3.53 17.08
N ARG A 95 2.62 -3.52 15.78
CA ARG A 95 3.35 -4.25 14.74
C ARG A 95 4.40 -3.39 14.03
N MET A 96 4.33 -2.07 14.19
CA MET A 96 5.25 -1.14 13.56
C MET A 96 6.61 -1.12 14.29
N PRO A 97 7.74 -0.96 13.57
CA PRO A 97 9.03 -0.68 14.20
C PRO A 97 8.95 0.58 15.06
N THR A 98 9.72 0.62 16.16
CA THR A 98 9.75 1.77 17.09
C THR A 98 10.11 3.10 16.42
N THR A 99 10.83 3.06 15.29
CA THR A 99 11.22 4.22 14.49
C THR A 99 10.10 4.77 13.59
N HIS A 100 8.99 4.06 13.44
CA HIS A 100 7.86 4.38 12.57
C HIS A 100 6.50 4.37 13.31
N GLN A 101 6.52 4.56 14.62
CA GLN A 101 5.30 4.67 15.40
C GLN A 101 4.48 5.90 14.96
N ILE A 102 3.16 5.75 14.99
CA ILE A 102 2.21 6.80 14.66
C ILE A 102 1.61 7.38 15.92
N ASN A 103 1.12 8.62 15.85
CA ASN A 103 0.22 9.14 16.88
C ASN A 103 -1.16 8.48 16.72
N VAL A 104 -1.41 7.46 17.56
CA VAL A 104 -2.61 6.62 17.51
C VAL A 104 -3.87 7.43 17.78
N GLU A 105 -3.90 8.22 18.86
CA GLU A 105 -5.06 9.03 19.26
C GLU A 105 -5.44 10.03 18.18
N GLN A 106 -4.46 10.72 17.60
CA GLN A 106 -4.71 11.65 16.51
C GLN A 106 -5.26 10.94 15.27
N SER A 107 -4.77 9.75 14.94
CA SER A 107 -5.25 8.97 13.79
C SER A 107 -6.69 8.50 13.98
N ILE A 108 -7.04 8.06 15.19
CA ILE A 108 -8.41 7.68 15.57
C ILE A 108 -9.34 8.89 15.41
N SER A 109 -8.97 10.04 16.00
CA SER A 109 -9.82 11.22 16.00
C SER A 109 -10.02 11.78 14.59
N LEU A 110 -8.95 11.91 13.79
CA LEU A 110 -9.06 12.38 12.40
C LEU A 110 -9.95 11.47 11.55
N LEU A 111 -9.81 10.15 11.68
CA LEU A 111 -10.63 9.21 10.93
C LEU A 111 -12.08 9.22 11.40
N LEU A 112 -12.32 9.22 12.71
CA LEU A 112 -13.66 9.31 13.28
C LEU A 112 -14.39 10.56 12.77
N ASN A 113 -13.74 11.71 12.84
CA ASN A 113 -14.30 12.99 12.41
C ASN A 113 -14.58 13.02 10.90
N PHE A 114 -13.73 12.39 10.09
CA PHE A 114 -13.97 12.25 8.65
C PHE A 114 -15.18 11.34 8.36
N LEU A 115 -15.32 10.21 9.07
CA LEU A 115 -16.46 9.31 8.91
C LEU A 115 -17.78 9.97 9.36
N LEU A 116 -17.79 10.66 10.49
CA LEU A 116 -18.97 11.39 10.96
C LEU A 116 -19.35 12.52 9.99
N ALA A 117 -18.37 13.23 9.43
CA ALA A 117 -18.63 14.24 8.41
C ALA A 117 -19.31 13.67 7.15
N ALA A 118 -19.01 12.41 6.80
CA ALA A 118 -19.56 11.75 5.63
C ALA A 118 -20.91 11.06 5.88
N TYR A 119 -21.12 10.48 7.05
CA TYR A 119 -22.21 9.54 7.31
C TYR A 119 -23.16 9.95 8.44
N ASP A 120 -22.79 10.94 9.27
CA ASP A 120 -23.64 11.50 10.32
C ASP A 120 -23.65 13.04 10.30
N PRO A 121 -24.01 13.67 9.15
CA PRO A 121 -24.00 15.13 9.04
C PRO A 121 -25.04 15.81 9.94
N GLU A 122 -26.11 15.10 10.29
CA GLU A 122 -27.19 15.57 11.16
C GLU A 122 -26.90 15.36 12.65
N GLY A 123 -25.85 14.59 13.00
CA GLY A 123 -25.45 14.36 14.39
C GLY A 123 -26.41 13.46 15.16
N LEU A 124 -27.03 12.49 14.48
CA LEU A 124 -27.89 11.47 15.10
C LEU A 124 -27.10 10.49 15.97
N GLY A 125 -25.78 10.40 15.77
CA GLY A 125 -24.85 9.64 16.59
C GLY A 125 -24.88 8.12 16.33
N LYS A 126 -25.36 7.71 15.15
CA LYS A 126 -25.50 6.29 14.77
C LYS A 126 -24.97 6.02 13.37
N MET A 127 -24.33 4.88 13.20
CA MET A 127 -23.88 4.36 11.90
C MET A 127 -24.16 2.86 11.80
N SER A 128 -24.49 2.39 10.60
CA SER A 128 -24.73 0.96 10.37
C SER A 128 -23.43 0.17 10.18
N VAL A 129 -23.49 -1.13 10.49
CA VAL A 129 -22.41 -2.09 10.23
C VAL A 129 -22.01 -2.08 8.76
N PHE A 130 -22.99 -2.02 7.85
CA PHE A 130 -22.76 -1.93 6.41
C PHE A 130 -21.85 -0.74 6.06
N VAL A 131 -22.22 0.47 6.50
CA VAL A 131 -21.49 1.70 6.18
C VAL A 131 -20.04 1.62 6.62
N VAL A 132 -19.79 1.20 7.87
CA VAL A 132 -18.44 1.14 8.42
C VAL A 132 -17.59 0.10 7.70
N LYS A 133 -18.15 -1.08 7.42
CA LYS A 133 -17.46 -2.13 6.64
C LYS A 133 -17.11 -1.65 5.24
N MET A 134 -18.08 -1.12 4.49
CA MET A 134 -17.88 -0.66 3.12
C MET A 134 -16.84 0.47 3.05
N THR A 135 -16.95 1.43 3.96
CA THR A 135 -16.10 2.61 3.96
C THR A 135 -14.67 2.24 4.29
N LEU A 136 -14.42 1.59 5.42
CA LEU A 136 -13.05 1.23 5.82
C LEU A 136 -12.40 0.29 4.79
N ALA A 137 -13.16 -0.67 4.24
CA ALA A 137 -12.68 -1.50 3.14
C ALA A 137 -12.35 -0.71 1.87
N THR A 138 -13.04 0.40 1.61
CA THR A 138 -12.77 1.25 0.44
C THR A 138 -11.54 2.13 0.62
N ILE A 139 -11.34 2.71 1.81
CA ILE A 139 -10.26 3.69 2.04
C ILE A 139 -9.02 3.13 2.73
N CYS A 140 -9.01 1.87 3.18
CA CYS A 140 -7.80 1.24 3.70
C CYS A 140 -6.67 1.13 2.65
N GLY A 141 -5.44 0.97 3.11
CA GLY A 141 -4.29 0.63 2.27
C GLY A 141 -4.37 -0.79 1.71
N GLY A 142 -3.27 -1.23 1.11
CA GLY A 142 -3.14 -2.58 0.54
C GLY A 142 -3.63 -2.72 -0.90
N LYS A 143 -3.70 -3.98 -1.36
CA LYS A 143 -4.03 -4.33 -2.75
C LYS A 143 -5.51 -4.08 -3.03
N ILE A 144 -5.81 -3.42 -4.15
CA ILE A 144 -7.19 -3.12 -4.56
C ILE A 144 -8.04 -4.38 -4.74
N LEU A 145 -7.46 -5.47 -5.28
CA LEU A 145 -8.19 -6.72 -5.51
C LEU A 145 -8.68 -7.35 -4.20
N ASP A 146 -7.87 -7.35 -3.14
CA ASP A 146 -8.27 -7.92 -1.84
C ASP A 146 -9.43 -7.12 -1.24
N LYS A 147 -9.38 -5.79 -1.38
CA LYS A 147 -10.44 -4.88 -0.94
C LYS A 147 -11.75 -5.10 -1.71
N LEU A 148 -11.66 -5.19 -3.05
CA LEU A 148 -12.81 -5.44 -3.92
C LEU A 148 -13.43 -6.82 -3.65
N ARG A 149 -12.61 -7.85 -3.41
CA ARG A 149 -13.09 -9.18 -3.00
C ARG A 149 -13.85 -9.13 -1.67
N TYR A 150 -13.31 -8.40 -0.69
CA TYR A 150 -14.01 -8.22 0.58
C TYR A 150 -15.35 -7.49 0.39
N ILE A 151 -15.37 -6.37 -0.33
CA ILE A 151 -16.59 -5.63 -0.64
C ILE A 151 -17.61 -6.54 -1.33
N PHE A 152 -17.18 -7.29 -2.35
CA PHE A 152 -18.04 -8.26 -3.06
C PHE A 152 -18.68 -9.25 -2.09
N SER A 153 -17.91 -9.82 -1.15
CA SER A 153 -18.42 -10.78 -0.18
C SER A 153 -19.50 -10.21 0.75
N GLN A 154 -19.55 -8.89 0.94
CA GLN A 154 -20.59 -8.24 1.75
C GLN A 154 -21.84 -7.86 0.95
N ILE A 155 -21.76 -7.86 -0.38
CA ILE A 155 -22.87 -7.49 -1.29
C ILE A 155 -23.36 -8.68 -2.14
N SER A 156 -22.77 -9.87 -1.97
CA SER A 156 -23.17 -11.09 -2.66
C SER A 156 -24.06 -11.97 -1.79
N ASP A 157 -24.89 -12.79 -2.43
CA ASP A 157 -25.61 -13.86 -1.78
C ASP A 157 -24.67 -15.04 -1.43
N PRO A 158 -25.14 -16.05 -0.65
CA PRO A 158 -24.34 -17.24 -0.35
C PRO A 158 -23.94 -18.08 -1.58
N GLY A 159 -24.58 -17.84 -2.74
CA GLY A 159 -24.25 -18.47 -4.02
C GLY A 159 -23.11 -17.77 -4.77
N GLY A 160 -22.53 -16.70 -4.22
CA GLY A 160 -21.46 -15.94 -4.86
C GLY A 160 -21.95 -15.01 -5.97
N ILE A 161 -23.24 -14.69 -6.02
CA ILE A 161 -23.82 -13.77 -6.99
C ILE A 161 -24.13 -12.44 -6.31
N MET A 162 -23.73 -11.35 -6.94
CA MET A 162 -23.98 -10.01 -6.42
C MET A 162 -25.48 -9.72 -6.29
N VAL A 163 -25.88 -9.20 -5.14
CA VAL A 163 -27.23 -8.70 -4.89
C VAL A 163 -27.28 -7.22 -5.28
N TYR A 164 -28.05 -6.91 -6.32
CA TYR A 164 -28.12 -5.56 -6.89
C TYR A 164 -28.54 -4.47 -5.90
N SER A 165 -29.45 -4.76 -4.97
CA SER A 165 -29.83 -3.80 -3.92
C SER A 165 -28.69 -3.50 -2.95
N GLN A 166 -27.87 -4.50 -2.61
CA GLN A 166 -26.70 -4.31 -1.76
C GLN A 166 -25.59 -3.54 -2.49
N PHE A 167 -25.42 -3.79 -3.80
CA PHE A 167 -24.48 -3.00 -4.61
C PHE A 167 -24.95 -1.55 -4.77
N ASP A 168 -26.25 -1.31 -4.95
CA ASP A 168 -26.82 0.04 -4.97
C ASP A 168 -26.58 0.76 -3.65
N GLN A 169 -26.83 0.09 -2.53
CA GLN A 169 -26.53 0.60 -1.20
C GLN A 169 -25.03 0.90 -1.04
N PHE A 170 -24.14 0.02 -1.52
CA PHE A 170 -22.70 0.28 -1.56
C PHE A 170 -22.38 1.57 -2.34
N LEU A 171 -22.97 1.78 -3.52
CA LEU A 171 -22.76 3.00 -4.29
C LEU A 171 -23.26 4.25 -3.56
N ARG A 172 -24.43 4.18 -2.91
CA ARG A 172 -24.97 5.29 -2.11
C ARG A 172 -24.02 5.68 -0.99
N GLU A 173 -23.40 4.69 -0.33
CA GLU A 173 -22.51 4.94 0.80
C GLU A 173 -21.09 5.33 0.37
N VAL A 174 -20.51 4.65 -0.63
CA VAL A 174 -19.13 4.91 -1.06
C VAL A 174 -18.98 6.27 -1.75
N LEU A 175 -20.02 6.73 -2.45
CA LEU A 175 -20.03 8.04 -3.12
C LEU A 175 -20.23 9.21 -2.14
N LYS A 176 -20.52 8.95 -0.86
CA LYS A 176 -20.43 10.00 0.18
C LYS A 176 -18.99 10.44 0.44
N LEU A 177 -18.00 9.58 0.19
CA LEU A 177 -16.57 9.92 0.34
C LEU A 177 -16.13 11.08 -0.57
N PRO A 178 -16.30 11.01 -1.91
CA PRO A 178 -16.00 12.14 -2.78
C PRO A 178 -16.87 13.37 -2.47
N MET A 179 -18.15 13.20 -2.09
CA MET A 179 -19.00 14.32 -1.66
C MET A 179 -18.41 15.05 -0.45
N THR A 180 -17.88 14.31 0.53
CA THR A 180 -17.29 14.85 1.77
C THR A 180 -16.05 15.70 1.52
N VAL A 181 -15.31 15.41 0.43
CA VAL A 181 -14.15 16.22 -0.02
C VAL A 181 -14.51 17.24 -1.10
N PHE A 182 -15.80 17.59 -1.19
CA PHE A 182 -16.37 18.61 -2.08
C PHE A 182 -16.29 18.28 -3.58
N GLU A 183 -16.35 17.00 -3.94
CA GLU A 183 -16.35 16.53 -5.34
C GLU A 183 -17.71 15.94 -5.77
N GLY A 184 -18.78 16.23 -5.01
CA GLY A 184 -20.14 15.77 -5.30
C GLY A 184 -20.67 16.12 -6.69
N PRO A 185 -20.41 17.30 -7.27
CA PRO A 185 -20.84 17.60 -8.64
C PRO A 185 -20.24 16.67 -9.70
N SER A 186 -19.07 16.07 -9.44
CA SER A 186 -18.42 15.13 -10.36
C SER A 186 -18.72 13.66 -10.02
N PHE A 187 -18.84 13.33 -8.72
CA PHE A 187 -18.94 11.95 -8.23
C PHE A 187 -20.04 11.77 -7.19
N GLY A 188 -21.22 12.33 -7.44
CA GLY A 188 -22.42 12.09 -6.64
C GLY A 188 -23.12 10.79 -7.02
N TYR A 189 -23.86 10.22 -6.08
CA TYR A 189 -24.75 9.10 -6.39
C TYR A 189 -25.87 9.54 -7.34
N THR A 190 -26.22 8.66 -8.28
CA THR A 190 -27.40 8.80 -9.14
C THR A 190 -28.14 7.47 -9.19
N GLU A 191 -29.47 7.50 -9.31
CA GLU A 191 -30.31 6.28 -9.38
C GLU A 191 -29.93 5.35 -10.57
N GLN A 192 -29.26 5.90 -11.59
CA GLN A 192 -28.80 5.15 -12.76
C GLN A 192 -27.40 4.53 -12.59
N ALA A 193 -26.64 4.92 -11.55
CA ALA A 193 -25.25 4.51 -11.34
C ALA A 193 -25.10 2.97 -11.30
N THR A 194 -25.97 2.31 -10.54
CA THR A 194 -26.01 0.84 -10.42
C THR A 194 -26.20 0.15 -11.77
N ARG A 195 -27.14 0.65 -12.57
CA ARG A 195 -27.44 0.10 -13.90
C ARG A 195 -26.30 0.37 -14.89
N THR A 196 -25.61 1.51 -14.80
CA THR A 196 -24.50 1.81 -15.71
C THR A 196 -23.28 0.93 -15.49
N CYS A 197 -23.01 0.49 -14.26
CA CYS A 197 -21.90 -0.42 -13.99
C CYS A 197 -22.09 -1.80 -14.64
N PHE A 198 -23.33 -2.31 -14.65
CA PHE A 198 -23.63 -3.69 -15.08
C PHE A 198 -24.81 -3.78 -16.06
N ALA A 199 -24.90 -2.84 -17.01
CA ALA A 199 -26.08 -2.66 -17.87
C ALA A 199 -26.52 -3.91 -18.64
N GLN A 200 -25.59 -4.82 -18.93
CA GLN A 200 -25.83 -6.02 -19.74
C GLN A 200 -25.83 -7.33 -18.92
N GLN A 201 -25.53 -7.28 -17.61
CA GLN A 201 -25.30 -8.48 -16.82
C GLN A 201 -26.47 -8.79 -15.89
N LYS A 202 -27.18 -9.91 -16.09
CA LYS A 202 -28.26 -10.32 -15.19
C LYS A 202 -27.74 -10.94 -13.88
N LYS A 203 -26.59 -11.61 -13.94
CA LYS A 203 -25.92 -12.24 -12.80
C LYS A 203 -24.46 -11.81 -12.85
N VAL A 204 -23.96 -11.30 -11.73
CA VAL A 204 -22.58 -10.82 -11.61
C VAL A 204 -21.87 -11.69 -10.58
N SER A 205 -20.94 -12.54 -11.03
CA SER A 205 -20.04 -13.28 -10.16
C SER A 205 -18.88 -12.38 -9.73
N LEU A 206 -18.04 -12.88 -8.81
CA LEU A 206 -16.87 -12.16 -8.34
C LEU A 206 -15.94 -11.73 -9.48
N ASN A 207 -15.68 -12.63 -10.42
CA ASN A 207 -14.78 -12.33 -11.53
C ASN A 207 -15.36 -11.26 -12.46
N THR A 208 -16.65 -11.34 -12.82
CA THR A 208 -17.33 -10.29 -13.59
C THR A 208 -17.31 -8.94 -12.88
N PHE A 209 -17.46 -8.94 -11.55
CA PHE A 209 -17.35 -7.73 -10.74
C PHE A 209 -15.94 -7.14 -10.80
N LEU A 210 -14.90 -7.96 -10.59
CA LEU A 210 -13.50 -7.53 -10.63
C LEU A 210 -13.10 -7.02 -12.02
N ASP A 211 -13.46 -7.74 -13.09
CA ASP A 211 -13.24 -7.34 -14.48
C ASP A 211 -13.86 -5.97 -14.77
N THR A 212 -15.08 -5.76 -14.28
CA THR A 212 -15.78 -4.47 -14.46
C THR A 212 -15.08 -3.37 -13.68
N MET A 213 -14.80 -3.56 -12.39
CA MET A 213 -14.18 -2.53 -11.54
C MET A 213 -12.74 -2.18 -11.94
N MET A 214 -12.03 -3.13 -12.55
CA MET A 214 -10.64 -2.98 -13.00
C MET A 214 -10.50 -2.75 -14.50
N SER A 215 -11.61 -2.58 -15.22
CA SER A 215 -11.59 -2.27 -16.66
C SER A 215 -10.92 -0.92 -16.96
N ASP A 216 -10.52 -0.71 -18.22
CA ASP A 216 -9.95 0.54 -18.70
C ASP A 216 -10.82 1.11 -19.84
N PRO A 217 -11.67 2.12 -19.57
CA PRO A 217 -11.87 2.82 -18.29
C PRO A 217 -12.82 2.07 -17.33
N PRO A 218 -12.64 2.21 -16.00
CA PRO A 218 -13.55 1.65 -15.01
C PRO A 218 -14.89 2.41 -14.98
N PRO A 219 -15.90 1.93 -14.23
CA PRO A 219 -17.17 2.63 -14.07
C PRO A 219 -16.97 4.08 -13.64
N GLN A 220 -17.61 5.01 -14.36
CA GLN A 220 -17.34 6.45 -14.23
C GLN A 220 -17.59 6.99 -12.82
N CYS A 221 -18.58 6.46 -12.09
CA CYS A 221 -18.83 6.85 -10.71
C CYS A 221 -17.71 6.43 -9.73
N LEU A 222 -16.92 5.41 -10.07
CA LEU A 222 -15.87 4.83 -9.21
C LEU A 222 -14.45 5.01 -9.77
N VAL A 223 -14.26 5.71 -10.88
CA VAL A 223 -12.95 5.88 -11.55
C VAL A 223 -11.88 6.52 -10.64
N TRP A 224 -12.28 7.28 -9.62
CA TRP A 224 -11.37 7.83 -8.61
C TRP A 224 -10.74 6.75 -7.71
N LEU A 225 -11.42 5.61 -7.48
CA LEU A 225 -10.97 4.57 -6.56
C LEU A 225 -9.74 3.82 -7.12
N PRO A 226 -9.76 3.24 -8.33
CA PRO A 226 -8.54 2.68 -8.93
C PRO A 226 -7.42 3.72 -9.09
N LEU A 227 -7.76 4.97 -9.40
CA LEU A 227 -6.77 6.03 -9.51
C LEU A 227 -6.09 6.34 -8.17
N MET A 228 -6.83 6.38 -7.06
CA MET A 228 -6.27 6.58 -5.72
C MET A 228 -5.23 5.50 -5.37
N HIS A 229 -5.45 4.26 -5.79
CA HIS A 229 -4.45 3.19 -5.65
C HIS A 229 -3.25 3.38 -6.59
N ARG A 230 -3.46 3.81 -7.83
CA ARG A 230 -2.36 4.10 -8.76
C ARG A 230 -1.49 5.24 -8.24
N LEU A 231 -2.08 6.28 -7.63
CA LEU A 231 -1.36 7.36 -6.95
C LEU A 231 -0.43 6.83 -5.86
N ALA A 232 -0.91 5.92 -5.02
CA ALA A 232 -0.09 5.29 -3.99
C ALA A 232 1.10 4.51 -4.58
N ASN A 233 0.89 3.83 -5.72
CA ASN A 233 1.93 3.04 -6.37
C ASN A 233 3.02 3.90 -7.03
N VAL A 234 2.67 5.09 -7.51
CA VAL A 234 3.64 5.97 -8.20
C VAL A 234 4.29 7.00 -7.30
N GLU A 235 3.84 7.19 -6.05
CA GLU A 235 4.29 8.31 -5.20
C GLU A 235 5.82 8.39 -5.04
N ASN A 236 6.50 7.24 -5.08
CA ASN A 236 7.96 7.12 -4.96
C ASN A 236 8.66 6.73 -6.27
N VAL A 237 7.95 6.77 -7.41
CA VAL A 237 8.51 6.45 -8.72
C VAL A 237 9.26 7.66 -9.25
N PHE A 238 10.54 7.44 -9.55
CA PHE A 238 11.45 8.45 -10.09
C PHE A 238 11.65 8.29 -11.60
N HIS A 239 11.56 9.40 -12.32
CA HIS A 239 11.88 9.49 -13.73
C HIS A 239 13.01 10.53 -13.92
N PRO A 240 14.20 10.12 -14.40
CA PRO A 240 15.34 11.00 -14.66
C PRO A 240 15.15 11.77 -15.97
N VAL A 241 14.09 12.57 -16.03
CA VAL A 241 13.77 13.37 -17.20
C VAL A 241 13.23 14.73 -16.78
N GLU A 242 13.63 15.74 -17.53
CA GLU A 242 13.21 17.11 -17.27
C GLU A 242 11.74 17.32 -17.66
N CYS A 243 10.98 18.03 -16.82
CA CYS A 243 9.65 18.51 -17.18
C CYS A 243 9.74 19.67 -18.17
N SER A 244 9.07 19.56 -19.32
CA SER A 244 9.11 20.57 -20.39
C SER A 244 8.47 21.92 -20.03
N TYR A 245 7.77 22.04 -18.90
CA TYR A 245 7.15 23.29 -18.45
C TYR A 245 7.86 23.91 -17.24
N CYS A 246 7.98 23.17 -16.13
CA CYS A 246 8.58 23.71 -14.91
C CYS A 246 10.10 23.54 -14.83
N HIS A 247 10.72 22.87 -15.82
CA HIS A 247 12.16 22.63 -15.89
C HIS A 247 12.75 21.88 -14.69
N SER A 248 11.90 21.22 -13.89
CA SER A 248 12.38 20.27 -12.87
C SER A 248 13.16 19.16 -13.55
N GLU A 249 14.44 19.01 -13.18
CA GLU A 249 15.39 18.07 -13.79
C GLU A 249 14.96 16.61 -13.67
N SER A 250 14.05 16.31 -12.75
CA SER A 250 13.44 15.00 -12.57
C SER A 250 11.94 15.09 -12.29
N ILE A 251 11.23 13.98 -12.53
CA ILE A 251 9.80 13.85 -12.27
C ILE A 251 9.59 12.72 -11.26
N MET A 252 8.89 13.04 -10.17
CA MET A 252 8.34 12.07 -9.21
C MET A 252 6.86 11.85 -9.49
N GLY A 253 6.37 10.62 -9.27
CA GLY A 253 4.96 10.31 -9.51
C GLY A 253 4.66 9.92 -10.96
N PHE A 254 3.49 10.30 -11.44
CA PHE A 254 3.15 10.10 -12.85
C PHE A 254 3.98 10.99 -13.78
N ARG A 255 4.40 10.41 -14.90
CA ARG A 255 4.97 11.15 -16.03
C ARG A 255 4.01 11.12 -17.21
N TYR A 256 3.75 12.28 -17.80
CA TYR A 256 2.88 12.42 -18.96
C TYR A 256 3.70 12.80 -20.18
N ARG A 257 3.69 11.97 -21.23
CA ARG A 257 4.39 12.26 -22.50
C ARG A 257 3.37 12.58 -23.58
N CYS A 258 3.60 13.66 -24.32
CA CYS A 258 2.80 13.97 -25.49
C CYS A 258 3.03 12.94 -26.60
N GLN A 259 1.97 12.47 -27.23
CA GLN A 259 2.05 11.56 -28.37
C GLN A 259 2.32 12.29 -29.69
N GLN A 260 2.13 13.61 -29.72
CA GLN A 260 2.22 14.43 -30.94
C GLN A 260 3.48 15.30 -30.95
N CYS A 261 3.81 15.93 -29.82
CA CYS A 261 5.01 16.77 -29.70
C CYS A 261 6.26 15.90 -29.48
N HIS A 262 7.35 16.24 -30.18
CA HIS A 262 8.63 15.57 -30.00
C HIS A 262 9.22 15.86 -28.62
N ASN A 263 9.57 14.81 -27.88
CA ASN A 263 10.17 14.85 -26.54
C ASN A 263 9.48 15.76 -25.50
N TYR A 264 8.20 16.06 -25.70
CA TYR A 264 7.45 16.88 -24.75
C TYR A 264 6.85 16.02 -23.65
N GLN A 265 7.16 16.36 -22.40
CA GLN A 265 6.69 15.63 -21.24
C GLN A 265 6.45 16.56 -20.06
N LEU A 266 5.43 16.25 -19.28
CA LEU A 266 5.04 17.00 -18.11
C LEU A 266 5.13 16.12 -16.88
N CYS A 267 5.54 16.75 -15.77
CA CYS A 267 5.35 16.16 -14.44
C CYS A 267 3.85 16.10 -14.12
N GLN A 268 3.55 15.35 -13.06
CA GLN A 268 2.21 15.18 -12.53
C GLN A 268 1.48 16.52 -12.34
N ASP A 269 2.09 17.45 -11.61
CA ASP A 269 1.46 18.74 -11.26
C ASP A 269 1.23 19.61 -12.50
N CYS A 270 2.19 19.66 -13.42
CA CYS A 270 2.06 20.46 -14.64
C CYS A 270 0.92 19.95 -15.53
N PHE A 271 0.83 18.62 -15.71
CA PHE A 271 -0.25 18.04 -16.51
C PHE A 271 -1.61 18.27 -15.86
N TRP A 272 -1.73 18.05 -14.55
CA TRP A 272 -2.99 18.18 -13.82
C TRP A 272 -3.52 19.61 -13.75
N ARG A 273 -2.62 20.60 -13.68
CA ARG A 273 -2.96 22.04 -13.69
C ARG A 273 -3.11 22.59 -15.11
N GLY A 274 -2.86 21.78 -16.14
CA GLY A 274 -3.04 22.17 -17.55
C GLY A 274 -1.98 23.15 -18.05
N HIS A 275 -0.76 23.09 -17.52
CA HIS A 275 0.35 23.90 -18.00
C HIS A 275 0.85 23.41 -19.36
N ALA A 276 1.09 24.36 -20.26
CA ALA A 276 1.57 24.11 -21.61
C ALA A 276 2.61 25.17 -22.00
N SER A 277 3.56 24.79 -22.85
CA SER A 277 4.62 25.67 -23.36
C SER A 277 4.94 25.39 -24.83
N GLY A 278 5.51 26.39 -25.51
CA GLY A 278 5.89 26.29 -26.91
C GLY A 278 4.70 25.94 -27.82
N SER A 279 4.89 24.96 -28.70
CA SER A 279 3.86 24.47 -29.63
C SER A 279 2.91 23.42 -29.03
N HIS A 280 3.04 23.09 -27.74
CA HIS A 280 2.20 22.10 -27.11
C HIS A 280 0.82 22.67 -26.77
N SER A 281 -0.25 21.94 -27.12
CA SER A 281 -1.62 22.25 -26.75
C SER A 281 -2.16 21.20 -25.77
N ASN A 282 -2.97 21.64 -24.79
CA ASN A 282 -3.68 20.77 -23.85
C ASN A 282 -4.72 19.83 -24.53
N GLN A 283 -4.97 20.01 -25.83
CA GLN A 283 -5.80 19.10 -26.63
C GLN A 283 -5.01 17.89 -27.15
N HIS A 284 -3.67 17.93 -27.12
CA HIS A 284 -2.86 16.81 -27.57
C HIS A 284 -3.02 15.61 -26.64
N GLN A 285 -3.06 14.41 -27.21
CA GLN A 285 -3.15 13.19 -26.42
C GLN A 285 -1.86 12.98 -25.61
N MET A 286 -2.01 12.84 -24.30
CA MET A 286 -0.93 12.55 -23.38
C MET A 286 -0.97 11.08 -22.97
N LYS A 287 0.17 10.40 -23.04
CA LYS A 287 0.35 9.05 -22.51
C LYS A 287 0.94 9.12 -21.12
N GLU A 288 0.29 8.46 -20.17
CA GLU A 288 0.78 8.33 -18.80
C GLU A 288 1.81 7.19 -18.69
N TYR A 289 2.83 7.40 -17.86
CA TYR A 289 3.85 6.43 -17.49
C TYR A 289 3.94 6.32 -15.97
N THR A 290 3.93 5.09 -15.47
CA THR A 290 3.98 4.73 -14.05
C THR A 290 5.29 4.06 -13.63
N SER A 291 6.22 3.92 -14.57
CA SER A 291 7.54 3.32 -14.33
C SER A 291 8.58 3.90 -15.28
N TRP A 292 9.83 3.97 -14.82
CA TRP A 292 10.96 4.25 -15.68
C TRP A 292 11.59 2.94 -16.17
N LYS A 293 11.57 2.72 -17.48
CA LYS A 293 12.34 1.66 -18.13
C LYS A 293 13.49 2.31 -18.88
N SER A 294 14.73 2.00 -18.48
CA SER A 294 15.93 2.48 -19.18
C SER A 294 15.83 2.15 -20.68
N PRO A 295 16.21 3.07 -21.59
CA PRO A 295 16.27 2.81 -23.03
C PRO A 295 16.99 1.51 -23.39
N ALA A 296 18.00 1.10 -22.61
CA ALA A 296 18.74 -0.15 -22.82
C ALA A 296 17.88 -1.42 -22.69
N LYS A 297 16.83 -1.42 -21.83
CA LYS A 297 15.89 -2.57 -21.68
C LYS A 297 14.82 -2.63 -22.80
N LYS A 298 14.79 -1.69 -23.77
CA LYS A 298 13.85 -1.77 -24.91
C LYS A 298 14.30 -2.78 -25.97
N LEU A 299 15.60 -3.09 -26.08
CA LEU A 299 16.11 -4.03 -27.06
C LEU A 299 15.72 -5.49 -26.73
N SER A 300 15.75 -5.89 -25.45
CA SER A 300 15.46 -7.28 -25.06
C SER A 300 13.99 -7.67 -25.23
N ASN A 301 13.06 -6.71 -25.05
CA ASN A 301 11.61 -6.96 -25.21
C ASN A 301 11.12 -6.89 -26.65
N ALA A 302 11.90 -6.30 -27.57
CA ALA A 302 11.58 -6.35 -29.00
C ALA A 302 11.81 -7.76 -29.57
N LEU A 303 12.79 -8.49 -29.03
CA LEU A 303 13.11 -9.86 -29.44
C LEU A 303 12.14 -10.90 -28.87
N SER A 304 11.61 -10.70 -27.66
CA SER A 304 10.65 -11.63 -27.05
C SER A 304 9.24 -11.57 -27.65
N LYS A 305 8.86 -10.44 -28.26
CA LYS A 305 7.57 -10.29 -28.96
C LYS A 305 7.52 -10.91 -30.35
N SER A 306 8.66 -11.33 -30.90
CA SER A 306 8.75 -12.00 -32.21
C SER A 306 8.34 -13.48 -32.18
N LEU A 307 8.07 -14.07 -31.01
CA LEU A 307 7.83 -15.52 -30.87
C LEU A 307 6.49 -15.89 -30.20
N SER A 308 5.55 -14.95 -30.04
CA SER A 308 4.24 -15.27 -29.45
C SER A 308 3.10 -14.92 -30.41
N CYS A 309 2.89 -15.80 -31.39
CA CYS A 309 1.65 -15.86 -32.17
C CYS A 309 0.68 -16.83 -31.50
N ALA A 310 -0.01 -16.37 -30.46
CA ALA A 310 -1.26 -16.96 -29.99
C ALA A 310 -2.09 -15.88 -29.29
N SER A 311 -3.17 -15.45 -29.92
CA SER A 311 -4.17 -14.56 -29.33
C SER A 311 -4.99 -15.34 -28.29
N SER A 312 -4.51 -15.42 -27.06
CA SER A 312 -5.39 -15.53 -25.89
C SER A 312 -5.29 -14.21 -25.11
N ARG A 313 -6.44 -13.59 -24.81
CA ARG A 313 -6.49 -12.45 -23.90
C ARG A 313 -6.03 -12.96 -22.53
N GLU A 314 -4.83 -12.57 -22.12
CA GLU A 314 -4.36 -12.79 -20.76
C GLU A 314 -5.35 -12.08 -19.81
N PRO A 315 -5.91 -12.76 -18.79
CA PRO A 315 -6.90 -12.17 -17.91
C PRO A 315 -6.29 -11.00 -17.11
N LEU A 316 -7.09 -9.95 -16.87
CA LEU A 316 -6.64 -8.69 -16.22
C LEU A 316 -6.12 -8.91 -14.78
N HIS A 317 -6.50 -10.03 -14.18
CA HIS A 317 -6.09 -10.46 -12.85
C HIS A 317 -6.13 -12.00 -12.77
N PRO A 318 -5.53 -12.62 -11.74
CA PRO A 318 -5.72 -14.04 -11.46
C PRO A 318 -7.21 -14.37 -11.32
N MET A 319 -7.64 -15.51 -11.90
CA MET A 319 -9.02 -15.96 -11.76
C MET A 319 -9.26 -16.56 -10.39
N PHE A 320 -10.42 -16.25 -9.79
CA PHE A 320 -10.81 -16.80 -8.50
C PHE A 320 -11.97 -17.78 -8.64
N PRO A 321 -12.06 -18.83 -7.81
CA PRO A 321 -13.22 -19.71 -7.79
C PRO A 321 -14.50 -18.91 -7.50
N ASP A 322 -15.59 -19.20 -8.22
CA ASP A 322 -16.88 -18.51 -8.05
C ASP A 322 -17.57 -18.87 -6.72
N MET A 323 -17.18 -19.98 -6.09
CA MET A 323 -17.65 -20.39 -4.75
C MET A 323 -16.54 -20.27 -3.71
N PRO A 324 -16.83 -19.76 -2.49
CA PRO A 324 -15.87 -19.82 -1.39
C PRO A 324 -15.58 -21.28 -1.04
N GLU A 325 -14.30 -21.66 -1.03
CA GLU A 325 -13.88 -22.96 -0.53
C GLU A 325 -14.33 -23.12 0.93
N LYS A 326 -14.95 -24.25 1.27
CA LYS A 326 -15.21 -24.58 2.67
C LYS A 326 -13.86 -24.59 3.40
N PRO A 327 -13.71 -23.85 4.52
CA PRO A 327 -12.49 -23.95 5.30
C PRO A 327 -12.25 -25.41 5.67
N LEU A 328 -11.02 -25.89 5.46
CA LEU A 328 -10.60 -27.24 5.84
C LEU A 328 -11.01 -27.50 7.30
N ASN A 329 -11.80 -28.57 7.51
CA ASN A 329 -12.21 -28.98 8.84
C ASN A 329 -10.98 -29.55 9.57
N LEU A 330 -10.33 -28.70 10.38
CA LEU A 330 -9.14 -29.02 11.16
C LEU A 330 -9.48 -29.70 12.51
N ALA A 331 -10.74 -30.06 12.77
CA ALA A 331 -11.17 -30.61 14.06
C ALA A 331 -10.53 -31.96 14.41
N HIS A 332 -9.86 -32.60 13.45
CA HIS A 332 -9.25 -33.93 13.61
C HIS A 332 -7.74 -34.00 13.30
N ILE A 333 -7.06 -32.85 13.10
CA ILE A 333 -5.63 -32.85 12.73
C ILE A 333 -4.69 -32.81 13.95
N VAL A 334 -5.22 -32.67 15.17
CA VAL A 334 -4.41 -32.77 16.40
C VAL A 334 -4.92 -33.93 17.25
N PRO A 335 -4.16 -35.04 17.38
CA PRO A 335 -4.43 -36.04 18.41
C PRO A 335 -4.32 -35.35 19.78
N PRO A 336 -5.26 -35.57 20.72
CA PRO A 336 -5.17 -34.98 22.05
C PRO A 336 -3.87 -35.46 22.71
N ARG A 337 -3.02 -34.52 23.11
CA ARG A 337 -1.86 -34.83 23.95
C ARG A 337 -2.38 -35.38 25.29
N PRO A 338 -1.88 -36.53 25.78
CA PRO A 338 -2.24 -37.01 27.09
C PRO A 338 -1.75 -36.02 28.15
N MET A 339 -2.69 -35.57 29.00
CA MET A 339 -2.37 -34.81 30.20
C MET A 339 -1.78 -35.76 31.24
N ASN A 340 -0.54 -35.50 31.66
CA ASN A 340 -0.03 -36.02 32.93
C ASN A 340 0.32 -34.84 33.83
N SER A 341 -0.27 -34.88 35.02
CA SER A 341 -0.12 -33.93 36.10
C SER A 341 1.04 -34.33 37.03
N THR A 342 1.57 -33.33 37.73
CA THR A 342 2.38 -33.33 38.96
C THR A 342 3.88 -33.68 38.92
N ASN A 343 4.68 -32.65 39.28
CA ASN A 343 5.91 -32.57 40.09
C ASN A 343 7.02 -33.62 39.90
N ASP A 344 8.25 -33.21 39.51
CA ASP A 344 9.32 -32.84 40.46
C ASP A 344 10.64 -32.42 39.76
N PHE A 345 11.40 -31.58 40.47
CA PHE A 345 12.87 -31.40 40.51
C PHE A 345 13.76 -31.16 39.25
N MET A 346 14.28 -29.91 39.16
CA MET A 346 15.70 -29.50 39.09
C MET A 346 16.76 -30.24 38.22
N LEU A 347 17.54 -29.40 37.52
CA LEU A 347 18.99 -29.47 37.19
C LEU A 347 19.48 -30.06 35.85
N SER A 348 20.01 -29.13 35.05
CA SER A 348 21.35 -29.09 34.43
C SER A 348 21.81 -30.14 33.40
N HIS A 349 22.29 -29.57 32.27
CA HIS A 349 23.51 -29.89 31.51
C HIS A 349 23.82 -31.34 31.10
N SER A 350 24.29 -31.40 29.84
CA SER A 350 25.26 -32.35 29.27
C SER A 350 24.68 -33.50 28.45
N MET A 351 25.06 -33.50 27.17
CA MET A 351 25.15 -34.72 26.36
C MET A 351 26.05 -35.74 27.05
N PRO A 352 25.79 -37.04 26.85
CA PRO A 352 26.78 -37.81 26.10
C PRO A 352 26.19 -38.81 25.10
N THR A 353 27.08 -39.10 24.18
CA THR A 353 27.07 -40.06 23.07
C THR A 353 27.11 -41.52 23.54
N SER A 354 26.41 -42.40 22.80
CA SER A 354 26.79 -43.79 22.43
C SER A 354 25.54 -44.42 21.79
N GLY A 355 25.49 -45.01 20.60
CA GLY A 355 26.50 -45.78 19.87
C GLY A 355 25.98 -47.21 19.74
N ASN A 356 25.48 -47.59 18.56
CA ASN A 356 25.63 -48.93 17.97
C ASN A 356 25.04 -49.05 16.54
N PRO A 357 25.43 -50.08 15.75
CA PRO A 357 26.06 -49.89 14.45
C PRO A 357 25.32 -50.66 13.32
N TYR A 358 25.93 -50.69 12.13
CA TYR A 358 25.51 -51.40 10.91
C TYR A 358 24.45 -50.71 10.05
N SER A 359 24.89 -49.94 9.05
CA SER A 359 24.89 -50.45 7.68
C SER A 359 25.64 -49.50 6.74
N THR A 360 26.76 -49.98 6.23
CA THR A 360 27.61 -49.37 5.21
C THR A 360 26.89 -49.20 3.88
N LYS A 361 26.72 -47.96 3.41
CA LYS A 361 26.81 -47.62 1.98
C LYS A 361 27.52 -46.27 1.80
N LYS A 362 28.70 -46.33 1.17
CA LYS A 362 29.48 -45.22 0.64
C LYS A 362 28.72 -44.53 -0.50
N VAL A 363 28.50 -43.21 -0.42
CA VAL A 363 28.48 -42.23 -1.55
C VAL A 363 28.71 -40.81 -0.95
N PRO A 364 29.07 -39.76 -1.73
CA PRO A 364 30.40 -39.15 -1.74
C PRO A 364 30.47 -37.71 -1.17
N ASN A 365 31.69 -37.17 -1.20
CA ASN A 365 32.25 -35.92 -0.63
C ASN A 365 31.53 -34.56 -0.78
N ASP A 366 30.25 -34.45 -1.12
CA ASP A 366 29.63 -33.14 -1.43
C ASP A 366 28.99 -32.40 -0.25
N ILE A 367 28.97 -33.00 0.94
CA ILE A 367 28.31 -32.40 2.13
C ILE A 367 29.25 -31.43 2.88
N SER A 368 30.56 -31.52 2.66
CA SER A 368 31.56 -30.68 3.36
C SER A 368 31.52 -29.21 2.92
N PHE A 369 31.17 -28.91 1.67
CA PHE A 369 31.14 -27.53 1.15
C PHE A 369 29.86 -26.77 1.52
N SER A 370 28.74 -27.47 1.74
CA SER A 370 27.43 -26.87 2.02
C SER A 370 27.27 -26.39 3.47
N LEU A 371 27.95 -27.04 4.42
CA LEU A 371 27.93 -26.67 5.84
C LEU A 371 28.71 -25.38 6.13
N ASP A 372 29.82 -25.13 5.41
CA ASP A 372 30.62 -23.92 5.58
C ASP A 372 29.97 -22.68 4.95
N ALA A 373 29.31 -22.84 3.79
CA ALA A 373 28.50 -21.77 3.19
C ALA A 373 27.33 -21.34 4.09
N ASN A 374 26.66 -22.31 4.75
CA ASN A 374 25.57 -22.03 5.70
C ASN A 374 26.05 -21.31 6.97
N LYS A 375 27.27 -21.63 7.45
CA LYS A 375 27.88 -20.94 8.60
C LYS A 375 28.29 -19.51 8.25
N GLN A 376 28.91 -19.31 7.09
CA GLN A 376 29.29 -17.98 6.59
C GLN A 376 28.05 -17.11 6.36
N GLN A 377 26.97 -17.67 5.81
CA GLN A 377 25.71 -16.95 5.61
C GLN A 377 25.08 -16.54 6.96
N ARG A 378 25.12 -17.39 7.98
CA ARG A 378 24.61 -17.06 9.33
C ARG A 378 25.46 -16.01 10.05
N GLN A 379 26.78 -16.06 9.90
CA GLN A 379 27.68 -15.04 10.43
C GLN A 379 27.45 -13.68 9.74
N LEU A 380 27.29 -13.68 8.42
CA LEU A 380 27.00 -12.47 7.67
C LEU A 380 25.66 -11.85 8.07
N ILE A 381 24.61 -12.67 8.28
CA ILE A 381 23.32 -12.19 8.77
C ILE A 381 23.48 -11.56 10.17
N ALA A 382 24.19 -12.20 11.09
CA ALA A 382 24.42 -11.67 12.44
C ALA A 382 25.22 -10.35 12.42
N GLU A 383 26.22 -10.23 11.53
CA GLU A 383 27.00 -9.01 11.35
C GLU A 383 26.16 -7.88 10.74
N LEU A 384 25.33 -8.20 9.72
CA LEU A 384 24.41 -7.25 9.11
C LEU A 384 23.36 -6.76 10.11
N GLU A 385 22.80 -7.65 10.93
CA GLU A 385 21.87 -7.28 12.00
C GLU A 385 22.53 -6.38 13.06
N SER A 386 23.80 -6.64 13.40
CA SER A 386 24.56 -5.79 14.31
C SER A 386 24.79 -4.40 13.75
N LYS A 387 25.23 -4.31 12.48
CA LYS A 387 25.40 -3.01 11.79
C LYS A 387 24.08 -2.29 11.63
N ASN A 388 22.98 -3.01 11.39
CA ASN A 388 21.65 -2.42 11.27
C ASN A 388 21.18 -1.82 12.62
N ARG A 389 21.46 -2.49 13.75
CA ARG A 389 21.20 -1.94 15.09
C ARG A 389 22.02 -0.67 15.35
N GLU A 390 23.29 -0.65 14.97
CA GLU A 390 24.18 0.50 15.15
C GLU A 390 23.74 1.70 14.30
N ILE A 391 23.40 1.47 13.03
CA ILE A 391 22.87 2.50 12.12
C ILE A 391 21.56 3.09 12.67
N LEU A 392 20.66 2.27 13.20
CA LEU A 392 19.40 2.74 13.77
C LEU A 392 19.62 3.61 15.02
N GLN A 393 20.58 3.26 15.87
CA GLN A 393 20.96 4.07 17.02
C GLN A 393 21.51 5.44 16.61
N GLU A 394 22.34 5.47 15.55
CA GLU A 394 22.92 6.72 15.07
C GLU A 394 21.88 7.61 14.38
N ILE A 395 20.93 7.03 13.63
CA ILE A 395 19.78 7.75 13.08
C ILE A 395 18.96 8.39 14.21
N GLN A 396 18.74 7.67 15.31
CA GLN A 396 18.00 8.20 16.45
C GLN A 396 18.75 9.33 17.16
N ARG A 397 20.07 9.21 17.32
CA ARG A 397 20.92 10.29 17.85
C ARG A 397 20.86 11.53 16.95
N LEU A 398 20.95 11.35 15.63
CA LEU A 398 20.88 12.45 14.66
C LEU A 398 19.51 13.12 14.63
N LYS A 399 18.42 12.38 14.81
CA LYS A 399 17.06 12.94 14.94
C LYS A 399 16.93 13.84 16.17
N VAL A 400 17.44 13.41 17.33
CA VAL A 400 17.44 14.22 18.56
C VAL A 400 18.27 15.49 18.38
N GLN A 401 19.44 15.39 17.73
CA GLN A 401 20.26 16.57 17.42
C GLN A 401 19.57 17.52 16.44
N HIS A 402 18.86 16.99 15.43
CA HIS A 402 18.09 17.81 14.50
C HIS A 402 16.94 18.54 15.20
N GLU A 403 16.21 17.86 16.09
CA GLU A 403 15.10 18.43 16.84
C GLU A 403 15.55 19.53 17.83
N GLN A 404 16.72 19.35 18.44
CA GLN A 404 17.39 20.39 19.25
C GLN A 404 17.84 21.59 18.40
N ALA A 405 18.31 21.36 17.18
CA ALA A 405 18.73 22.41 16.25
C ALA A 405 17.56 23.12 15.54
N SER A 406 16.33 22.59 15.64
CA SER A 406 15.14 23.09 14.91
C SER A 406 14.25 24.02 15.75
N GLN A 407 14.60 24.30 17.00
CA GLN A 407 13.83 25.25 17.83
C GLN A 407 14.03 26.70 17.34
N PRO A 408 12.96 27.52 17.26
CA PRO A 408 13.08 28.90 16.80
C PRO A 408 13.78 29.78 17.85
N PRO A 409 14.67 30.72 17.44
CA PRO A 409 15.30 31.62 18.38
C PRO A 409 14.28 32.63 18.92
N THR A 410 14.28 32.84 20.23
CA THR A 410 13.60 33.99 20.85
C THR A 410 14.32 35.26 20.40
N CYS A 411 13.53 36.18 19.84
CA CYS A 411 14.03 37.41 19.24
C CYS A 411 14.74 38.30 20.27
N THR A 412 16.02 38.63 20.03
CA THR A 412 16.56 40.00 20.08
C THR A 412 18.00 40.07 19.58
N SER A 413 18.18 40.80 18.48
CA SER A 413 19.36 41.60 18.11
C SER A 413 20.68 40.93 17.68
N GLN A 414 21.22 41.56 16.63
CA GLN A 414 22.62 41.64 16.21
C GLN A 414 23.22 40.44 15.46
N GLN A 415 23.63 40.75 14.22
CA GLN A 415 24.44 39.95 13.30
C GLN A 415 25.69 39.46 14.03
N ASN A 416 25.64 38.24 14.58
CA ASN A 416 26.78 37.60 15.20
C ASN A 416 27.51 36.78 14.12
N PRO A 417 28.70 37.20 13.65
CA PRO A 417 29.40 36.56 12.54
C PRO A 417 29.71 35.08 12.81
N THR A 418 29.78 34.68 14.08
CA THR A 418 29.95 33.29 14.51
C THR A 418 28.74 32.40 14.16
N LEU A 419 27.51 32.90 14.35
CA LEU A 419 26.29 32.17 14.00
C LEU A 419 26.11 32.03 12.49
N LEU A 420 26.57 33.01 11.71
CA LEU A 420 26.60 32.91 10.25
C LEU A 420 27.66 31.91 9.76
N ALA A 421 28.80 31.82 10.43
CA ALA A 421 29.81 30.80 10.15
C ALA A 421 29.30 29.39 10.51
N GLU A 422 28.60 29.26 11.64
CA GLU A 422 27.98 27.99 12.08
C GLU A 422 26.85 27.56 11.13
N LEU A 423 26.02 28.50 10.66
CA LEU A 423 25.00 28.23 9.65
C LEU A 423 25.62 27.77 8.32
N ARG A 424 26.76 28.35 7.91
CA ARG A 424 27.50 27.91 6.71
C ARG A 424 28.06 26.50 6.90
N LEU A 425 28.62 26.21 8.07
CA LEU A 425 29.13 24.87 8.39
C LEU A 425 28.00 23.82 8.40
N LEU A 426 26.83 24.17 8.93
CA LEU A 426 25.65 23.31 8.93
C LEU A 426 25.11 23.07 7.51
N ARG A 427 25.12 24.08 6.64
CA ARG A 427 24.78 23.91 5.21
C ARG A 427 25.78 23.00 4.50
N GLN A 428 27.08 23.19 4.73
CA GLN A 428 28.11 22.32 4.15
C GLN A 428 27.97 20.87 4.63
N ARG A 429 27.67 20.66 5.91
CA ARG A 429 27.44 19.32 6.47
C ARG A 429 26.16 18.69 5.94
N LYS A 430 25.13 19.50 5.68
CA LYS A 430 23.91 19.06 4.99
C LYS A 430 24.22 18.61 3.57
N ASP A 431 24.95 19.41 2.80
CA ASP A 431 25.32 19.08 1.41
C ASP A 431 26.17 17.79 1.36
N GLU A 432 27.09 17.59 2.32
CA GLU A 432 27.87 16.36 2.44
C GLU A 432 26.99 15.13 2.75
N LEU A 433 25.99 15.29 3.62
CA LEU A 433 25.03 14.23 3.94
C LEU A 433 24.11 13.90 2.75
N GLU A 434 23.69 14.91 1.99
CA GLU A 434 22.91 14.70 0.76
C GLU A 434 23.73 13.96 -0.30
N GLN A 435 25.02 14.30 -0.47
CA GLN A 435 25.93 13.56 -1.35
C GLN A 435 26.13 12.12 -0.88
N ARG A 436 26.32 11.87 0.42
CA ARG A 436 26.42 10.51 0.96
C ARG A 436 25.12 9.71 0.77
N MET A 437 23.97 10.35 0.96
CA MET A 437 22.67 9.71 0.72
C MET A 437 22.51 9.33 -0.75
N SER A 438 22.91 10.21 -1.67
CA SER A 438 22.89 9.93 -3.12
C SER A 438 23.84 8.78 -3.48
N ALA A 439 25.05 8.73 -2.91
CA ALA A 439 26.00 7.65 -3.13
C ALA A 439 25.47 6.30 -2.62
N LEU A 440 24.82 6.28 -1.45
CA LEU A 440 24.19 5.08 -0.90
C LEU A 440 23.01 4.60 -1.75
N GLN A 441 22.22 5.53 -2.30
CA GLN A 441 21.12 5.19 -3.21
C GLN A 441 21.63 4.58 -4.53
N GLU A 442 22.75 5.08 -5.06
CA GLU A 442 23.38 4.51 -6.25
C GLU A 442 24.00 3.13 -5.96
N SER A 443 24.70 2.97 -4.83
CA SER A 443 25.21 1.65 -4.41
C SER A 443 24.07 0.63 -4.23
N ARG A 444 22.94 1.04 -3.64
CA ARG A 444 21.73 0.19 -3.56
C ARG A 444 21.22 -0.19 -4.96
N ARG A 445 21.29 0.71 -5.93
CA ARG A 445 20.88 0.44 -7.31
C ARG A 445 21.80 -0.59 -7.98
N GLU A 446 23.11 -0.47 -7.80
CA GLU A 446 24.09 -1.42 -8.31
C GLU A 446 23.86 -2.82 -7.72
N LEU A 447 23.63 -2.90 -6.40
CA LEU A 447 23.32 -4.17 -5.73
C LEU A 447 22.03 -4.81 -6.27
N MET A 448 21.00 -4.01 -6.54
CA MET A 448 19.76 -4.50 -7.15
C MET A 448 19.98 -5.04 -8.57
N VAL A 449 20.88 -4.42 -9.35
CA VAL A 449 21.24 -4.91 -10.70
C VAL A 449 22.03 -6.22 -10.60
N GLN A 450 22.98 -6.33 -9.68
CA GLN A 450 23.73 -7.57 -9.44
C GLN A 450 22.81 -8.70 -9.00
N LEU A 451 21.84 -8.42 -8.13
CA LEU A 451 20.82 -9.39 -7.71
C LEU A 451 19.95 -9.84 -8.89
N GLU A 452 19.53 -8.93 -9.77
CA GLU A 452 18.75 -9.27 -10.97
C GLU A 452 19.57 -10.15 -11.94
N GLN A 453 20.88 -9.90 -12.09
CA GLN A 453 21.79 -10.74 -12.89
C GLN A 453 22.00 -12.13 -12.27
N LEU A 454 22.20 -12.23 -10.95
CA LEU A 454 22.31 -13.49 -10.24
C LEU A 454 21.03 -14.32 -10.35
N MET A 455 19.85 -13.68 -10.22
CA MET A 455 18.57 -14.34 -10.41
C MET A 455 18.38 -14.85 -11.85
N LEU A 456 18.89 -14.14 -12.85
CA LEU A 456 18.87 -14.59 -14.25
C LEU A 456 19.79 -15.77 -14.50
N LEU A 457 20.99 -15.78 -13.92
CA LEU A 457 21.93 -16.90 -14.00
C LEU A 457 21.34 -18.16 -13.36
N LEU A 458 20.77 -18.04 -12.16
CA LEU A 458 20.09 -19.13 -11.46
C LEU A 458 18.88 -19.67 -12.27
N LYS A 459 18.16 -18.78 -12.96
CA LYS A 459 17.04 -19.17 -13.83
C LYS A 459 17.51 -19.90 -15.09
N SER A 460 18.65 -19.51 -15.65
CA SER A 460 19.24 -20.19 -16.81
C SER A 460 19.80 -21.59 -16.48
N GLU A 461 20.33 -21.78 -15.26
CA GLU A 461 20.75 -23.10 -14.75
C GLU A 461 19.57 -24.03 -14.46
N SER A 462 18.43 -23.49 -13.99
CA SER A 462 17.20 -24.29 -13.83
C SER A 462 16.58 -24.73 -15.15
N ASP A 463 16.69 -23.92 -16.21
CA ASP A 463 16.15 -24.27 -17.54
C ASP A 463 17.06 -25.29 -18.28
N THR A 464 18.38 -25.27 -18.04
CA THR A 464 19.32 -26.26 -18.61
C THR A 464 19.26 -27.62 -17.91
N THR A 465 18.89 -27.67 -16.63
CA THR A 465 18.67 -28.95 -15.92
C THR A 465 17.37 -29.63 -16.34
N THR A 466 16.33 -28.89 -16.75
CA THR A 466 15.09 -29.49 -17.28
C THR A 466 15.24 -30.07 -18.69
N VAL A 467 16.06 -29.48 -19.57
CA VAL A 467 16.24 -29.96 -20.97
C VAL A 467 17.10 -31.23 -21.05
N ASN A 468 17.99 -31.45 -20.08
CA ASN A 468 18.79 -32.69 -20.01
C ASN A 468 18.06 -33.84 -19.30
N GLY A 469 17.03 -33.57 -18.49
CA GLY A 469 16.21 -34.60 -17.83
C GLY A 469 15.26 -35.35 -18.78
N GLU A 470 14.79 -34.71 -19.85
CA GLU A 470 13.82 -35.33 -20.78
C GLU A 470 14.47 -36.14 -21.93
N ARG A 471 15.79 -36.04 -22.13
CA ARG A 471 16.51 -36.91 -23.11
C ARG A 471 17.00 -38.24 -22.53
N GLY A 472 16.92 -38.44 -21.21
CA GLY A 472 17.43 -39.64 -20.54
C GLY A 472 16.43 -40.80 -20.39
N LEU A 473 15.14 -40.61 -20.68
CA LEU A 473 14.08 -41.62 -20.45
C LEU A 473 13.51 -42.27 -21.72
N ARG A 474 14.18 -42.12 -22.86
CA ARG A 474 13.88 -42.87 -24.10
C ARG A 474 15.09 -43.66 -24.60
N SER A 475 15.71 -44.43 -23.71
CA SER A 475 16.58 -45.53 -24.07
C SER A 475 16.62 -46.45 -22.87
N PHE A 476 15.91 -47.58 -22.98
CA PHE A 476 16.11 -48.89 -22.36
C PHE A 476 14.73 -49.56 -22.27
N THR A 477 14.67 -50.70 -22.96
CA THR A 477 13.61 -51.71 -23.09
C THR A 477 12.90 -52.06 -21.79
#